data_AF-A0A1B1TAS1-F1
#
_entry.id   AF-A0A1B1TAS1-F1
#
_cell.length_a   1.000
_cell.length_b   1.000
_cell.length_c   1.000
_cell.angle_alpha   90.00
_cell.angle_beta   90.00
_cell.angle_gamma   90.00
#
_symmetry.space_group_name_H-M   'P 1'
#
loop_
_entity.id
_entity.type
_entity.pdbx_description
1 polymer ?
#
loop_
_entity_poly.entity_id
_entity_poly.type
_entity_poly.pdbx_seq_one_letter_code
_entity_poly.pdbx_strand_id
1 'polypeptide(L)'
;SPGGSGDAWPEDSTQWHDRDGDGRGDNPLGTTADVCPDDAGTSVGPSKGGDRWGCIDTDGDGWSDLGDSFIHEPTQWRDSDGDGYGDAINGNQGDACPELRGTSILDRLGCRDTDGDGWSDPTDSWQAHPFGAADSFPNEALQWRDSDGDGFGDVALGSMRDDCPSEAGDSVRDLQGCPDANGDGWSDDYGGLKAAIAILGEDPAASWLTYLIIGFGFIIGALLALLVKMSREEDVLTEEELFESKQPADFETLTQENIPSEGMIPLEQLPPLPLPQQDLPGGEMNE
;
A
#
# COMPACT_ATOMS: atom_id res chain seq x y z
N SER A 1 -17.81 -18.52 67.82
CA SER A 1 -17.83 -19.79 67.06
C SER A 1 -19.04 -19.75 66.14
N PRO A 2 -19.02 -20.34 64.93
CA PRO A 2 -20.12 -20.24 63.99
C PRO A 2 -21.41 -20.77 64.63
N GLY A 3 -22.34 -19.87 64.97
CA GLY A 3 -23.57 -20.21 65.71
C GLY A 3 -23.42 -20.51 67.22
N GLY A 4 -22.28 -20.21 67.85
CA GLY A 4 -22.04 -20.38 69.28
C GLY A 4 -22.00 -19.07 70.06
N SER A 5 -22.45 -19.08 71.32
CA SER A 5 -22.45 -17.89 72.21
C SER A 5 -21.08 -17.56 72.83
N GLY A 6 -20.03 -18.27 72.44
CA GLY A 6 -18.66 -18.09 72.92
C GLY A 6 -17.85 -17.21 71.98
N ASP A 7 -17.00 -16.38 72.56
CA ASP A 7 -16.01 -15.55 71.88
C ASP A 7 -15.18 -16.40 70.91
N ALA A 8 -15.23 -16.04 69.62
CA ALA A 8 -14.50 -16.71 68.55
C ALA A 8 -13.00 -16.38 68.55
N TRP A 9 -12.60 -15.22 69.11
CA TRP A 9 -11.20 -14.79 69.21
C TRP A 9 -10.82 -14.39 70.63
N PRO A 10 -10.65 -15.36 71.55
CA PRO A 10 -10.28 -15.06 72.94
C PRO A 10 -8.97 -14.27 73.11
N GLU A 11 -8.07 -14.34 72.13
CA GLU A 11 -6.77 -13.65 72.13
C GLU A 11 -6.82 -12.27 71.44
N ASP A 12 -7.89 -11.94 70.70
CA ASP A 12 -8.07 -10.65 70.05
C ASP A 12 -9.28 -9.93 70.64
N SER A 13 -9.04 -9.04 71.61
CA SER A 13 -10.12 -8.28 72.27
C SER A 13 -10.97 -7.41 71.34
N THR A 14 -10.55 -7.21 70.09
CA THR A 14 -11.27 -6.42 69.10
C THR A 14 -12.21 -7.26 68.23
N GLN A 15 -12.11 -8.59 68.28
CA GLN A 15 -12.96 -9.51 67.53
C GLN A 15 -13.60 -10.53 68.47
N TRP A 16 -14.83 -10.95 68.17
CA TRP A 16 -15.54 -11.90 69.05
C TRP A 16 -16.60 -12.75 68.37
N HIS A 17 -17.11 -12.31 67.21
CA HIS A 17 -18.19 -12.97 66.48
C HIS A 17 -17.71 -13.37 65.10
N ASP A 18 -18.08 -14.58 64.67
CA ASP A 18 -17.78 -15.20 63.37
C ASP A 18 -19.08 -15.83 62.91
N ARG A 19 -19.83 -15.14 62.04
CA ARG A 19 -21.20 -15.58 61.72
C ARG A 19 -21.23 -16.68 60.67
N ASP A 20 -20.41 -16.55 59.64
CA ASP A 20 -20.39 -17.42 58.47
C ASP A 20 -19.31 -18.51 58.56
N GLY A 21 -18.37 -18.39 59.50
CA GLY A 21 -17.37 -19.40 59.81
C GLY A 21 -16.15 -19.39 58.89
N ASP A 22 -15.86 -18.27 58.25
CA ASP A 22 -14.70 -18.08 57.38
C ASP A 22 -13.38 -17.85 58.18
N GLY A 23 -13.48 -17.69 59.49
CA GLY A 23 -12.35 -17.38 60.35
C GLY A 23 -11.91 -15.92 60.28
N ARG A 24 -12.85 -15.00 60.03
CA ARG A 24 -12.72 -13.56 60.22
C ARG A 24 -13.81 -13.04 61.15
N GLY A 25 -13.48 -11.97 61.87
CA GLY A 25 -14.38 -11.43 62.88
C GLY A 25 -15.27 -10.33 62.33
N ASP A 26 -16.58 -10.40 62.64
CA ASP A 26 -17.61 -9.48 62.14
C ASP A 26 -17.50 -8.04 62.68
N ASN A 27 -16.69 -7.77 63.73
CA ASN A 27 -16.68 -6.44 64.33
C ASN A 27 -15.97 -5.45 63.39
N PRO A 28 -16.66 -4.45 62.80
CA PRO A 28 -16.06 -3.56 61.79
C PRO A 28 -14.98 -2.63 62.36
N LEU A 29 -14.91 -2.48 63.68
CA LEU A 29 -13.86 -1.72 64.37
C LEU A 29 -12.70 -2.60 64.82
N GLY A 30 -12.77 -3.91 64.57
CA GLY A 30 -11.75 -4.85 64.92
C GLY A 30 -10.62 -4.96 63.90
N THR A 31 -9.59 -5.68 64.29
CA THR A 31 -8.49 -6.07 63.41
C THR A 31 -9.00 -6.96 62.27
N THR A 32 -8.56 -6.68 61.03
CA THR A 32 -8.90 -7.48 59.83
C THR A 32 -10.37 -7.89 59.75
N ALA A 33 -11.25 -6.94 60.07
CA ALA A 33 -12.68 -7.18 60.17
C ALA A 33 -13.26 -7.71 58.86
N ASP A 34 -14.14 -8.69 58.96
CA ASP A 34 -14.87 -9.23 57.83
C ASP A 34 -15.79 -8.16 57.21
N VAL A 35 -15.66 -7.97 55.91
CA VAL A 35 -16.46 -7.02 55.12
C VAL A 35 -17.73 -7.69 54.58
N CYS A 36 -17.78 -9.02 54.54
CA CYS A 36 -18.91 -9.83 54.08
C CYS A 36 -19.43 -10.81 55.16
N PRO A 37 -19.94 -10.33 56.32
CA PRO A 37 -20.23 -11.18 57.49
C PRO A 37 -21.31 -12.25 57.33
N ASP A 38 -21.95 -12.35 56.17
CA ASP A 38 -22.99 -13.34 55.88
C ASP A 38 -22.54 -14.36 54.82
N ASP A 39 -21.39 -14.16 54.18
CA ASP A 39 -20.90 -14.90 53.02
C ASP A 39 -19.44 -15.33 53.22
N ALA A 40 -19.24 -16.59 53.63
CA ALA A 40 -17.91 -17.08 53.96
C ALA A 40 -16.93 -16.98 52.78
N GLY A 41 -15.80 -16.31 53.00
CA GLY A 41 -14.84 -16.00 51.95
C GLY A 41 -13.37 -16.12 52.35
N THR A 42 -12.47 -16.07 51.37
CA THR A 42 -11.01 -16.16 51.59
C THR A 42 -10.26 -14.87 51.28
N SER A 43 -10.95 -13.84 50.77
CA SER A 43 -10.32 -12.60 50.36
C SER A 43 -9.53 -11.94 51.49
N VAL A 44 -8.43 -11.28 51.12
CA VAL A 44 -7.55 -10.57 52.05
C VAL A 44 -7.67 -9.07 51.85
N GLY A 45 -7.47 -8.31 52.93
CA GLY A 45 -7.58 -6.86 52.84
C GLY A 45 -6.30 -6.16 52.39
N PRO A 46 -6.34 -4.81 52.33
CA PRO A 46 -5.27 -3.99 51.75
C PRO A 46 -3.89 -4.16 52.40
N SER A 47 -3.84 -4.57 53.68
CA SER A 47 -2.57 -4.82 54.37
C SER A 47 -1.85 -6.10 53.93
N LYS A 48 -2.51 -6.95 53.13
CA LYS A 48 -1.94 -8.16 52.53
C LYS A 48 -1.95 -8.17 51.00
N GLY A 49 -2.43 -7.09 50.37
CA GLY A 49 -2.39 -6.93 48.91
C GLY A 49 -3.72 -7.16 48.19
N GLY A 50 -4.79 -7.58 48.88
CA GLY A 50 -6.15 -7.67 48.33
C GLY A 50 -7.00 -6.44 48.66
N ASP A 51 -8.28 -6.46 48.32
CA ASP A 51 -9.16 -5.29 48.45
C ASP A 51 -9.98 -5.26 49.75
N ARG A 52 -10.48 -6.40 50.23
CA ARG A 52 -11.31 -6.52 51.44
C ARG A 52 -11.15 -7.88 52.11
N TRP A 53 -11.42 -7.95 53.40
CA TRP A 53 -11.31 -9.20 54.18
C TRP A 53 -12.62 -9.99 54.17
N GLY A 54 -12.52 -11.31 54.09
CA GLY A 54 -13.62 -12.26 54.41
C GLY A 54 -14.72 -12.38 53.34
N CYS A 55 -14.51 -11.81 52.16
CA CYS A 55 -15.46 -11.91 51.06
C CYS A 55 -15.11 -13.07 50.12
N ILE A 56 -16.11 -13.50 49.34
CA ILE A 56 -15.96 -14.54 48.31
C ILE A 56 -14.80 -14.17 47.37
N ASP A 57 -13.94 -15.14 47.13
CA ASP A 57 -12.69 -15.06 46.37
C ASP A 57 -12.58 -16.39 45.61
N THR A 58 -13.06 -16.39 44.37
CA THR A 58 -13.36 -17.60 43.59
C THR A 58 -12.11 -18.35 43.14
N ASP A 59 -11.04 -17.64 42.81
CA ASP A 59 -9.79 -18.24 42.34
C ASP A 59 -8.68 -18.31 43.41
N GLY A 60 -8.87 -17.65 44.55
CA GLY A 60 -8.03 -17.77 45.72
C GLY A 60 -6.77 -16.92 45.68
N ASP A 61 -6.74 -15.86 44.87
CA ASP A 61 -5.60 -14.95 44.77
C ASP A 61 -5.55 -13.90 45.89
N GLY A 62 -6.64 -13.80 46.66
CA GLY A 62 -6.80 -12.90 47.79
C GLY A 62 -7.58 -11.62 47.47
N TRP A 63 -7.98 -11.37 46.23
CA TRP A 63 -8.95 -10.34 45.87
C TRP A 63 -10.37 -10.91 45.98
N SER A 64 -11.32 -10.07 46.39
CA SER A 64 -12.72 -10.50 46.40
C SER A 64 -13.32 -10.46 45.00
N ASP A 65 -14.26 -11.36 44.69
CA ASP A 65 -14.98 -11.42 43.39
C ASP A 65 -15.57 -10.07 42.96
N LEU A 66 -15.92 -9.21 43.92
CA LEU A 66 -16.49 -7.88 43.64
C LEU A 66 -15.42 -6.86 43.21
N GLY A 67 -14.20 -7.01 43.71
CA GLY A 67 -13.06 -6.14 43.44
C GLY A 67 -12.09 -6.69 42.41
N ASP A 68 -12.26 -7.95 42.02
CA ASP A 68 -11.44 -8.67 41.08
C ASP A 68 -12.00 -8.56 39.64
N SER A 69 -11.16 -8.11 38.72
CA SER A 69 -11.52 -8.00 37.30
C SER A 69 -11.47 -9.35 36.57
N PHE A 70 -10.79 -10.35 37.14
CA PHE A 70 -10.54 -11.67 36.56
C PHE A 70 -10.79 -12.80 37.56
N ILE A 71 -12.04 -12.91 38.05
CA ILE A 71 -12.54 -13.86 39.07
C ILE A 71 -12.21 -15.37 38.91
N HIS A 72 -11.56 -15.77 37.82
CA HIS A 72 -11.22 -17.15 37.49
C HIS A 72 -9.75 -17.32 37.10
N GLU A 73 -8.92 -16.27 37.23
CA GLU A 73 -7.52 -16.26 36.85
C GLU A 73 -6.67 -15.72 38.01
N PRO A 74 -6.14 -16.60 38.88
CA PRO A 74 -5.54 -16.20 40.16
C PRO A 74 -4.20 -15.48 40.05
N THR A 75 -3.79 -15.16 38.83
CA THR A 75 -2.58 -14.40 38.53
C THR A 75 -2.88 -12.97 38.09
N GLN A 76 -4.16 -12.62 37.93
CA GLN A 76 -4.64 -11.31 37.52
C GLN A 76 -5.81 -10.90 38.40
N TRP A 77 -5.81 -9.66 38.90
CA TRP A 77 -6.90 -9.15 39.75
C TRP A 77 -7.40 -7.76 39.34
N ARG A 78 -6.62 -7.06 38.50
CA ARG A 78 -6.82 -5.65 38.16
C ARG A 78 -6.63 -5.46 36.66
N ASP A 79 -7.53 -4.69 36.09
CA ASP A 79 -7.48 -4.16 34.72
C ASP A 79 -7.69 -2.63 34.82
N SER A 80 -6.61 -1.86 34.77
CA SER A 80 -6.65 -0.43 35.05
C SER A 80 -7.22 0.41 33.89
N ASP A 81 -7.11 -0.04 32.65
CA ASP A 81 -7.61 0.68 31.47
C ASP A 81 -8.84 0.04 30.81
N GLY A 82 -9.23 -1.15 31.27
CA GLY A 82 -10.43 -1.86 30.92
C GLY A 82 -10.37 -2.52 29.55
N ASP A 83 -9.19 -2.93 29.09
CA ASP A 83 -8.98 -3.57 27.79
C ASP A 83 -9.13 -5.09 27.79
N GLY A 84 -9.21 -5.70 28.98
CA GLY A 84 -9.38 -7.13 29.18
C GLY A 84 -8.07 -7.90 29.39
N TYR A 85 -6.93 -7.23 29.48
CA TYR A 85 -5.66 -7.79 29.95
C TYR A 85 -5.36 -7.31 31.37
N GLY A 86 -4.78 -8.19 32.19
CA GLY A 86 -4.55 -7.86 33.60
C GLY A 86 -3.22 -7.16 33.83
N ASP A 87 -3.19 -6.16 34.72
CA ASP A 87 -2.01 -5.32 34.98
C ASP A 87 -0.78 -6.10 35.47
N ALA A 88 -0.95 -7.31 36.00
CA ALA A 88 0.17 -8.10 36.48
C ALA A 88 0.95 -8.69 35.30
N ILE A 89 2.02 -8.02 34.90
CA ILE A 89 2.86 -8.42 33.74
C ILE A 89 3.39 -9.87 33.80
N ASN A 90 3.59 -10.40 35.01
CA ASN A 90 4.07 -11.78 35.21
C ASN A 90 2.93 -12.80 35.33
N GLY A 91 1.68 -12.34 35.33
CA GLY A 91 0.49 -13.18 35.34
C GLY A 91 0.13 -13.72 33.95
N ASN A 92 -0.94 -14.49 33.89
CA ASN A 92 -1.46 -15.00 32.62
C ASN A 92 -1.90 -13.81 31.75
N GLN A 93 -1.42 -13.77 30.51
CA GLN A 93 -1.73 -12.71 29.55
C GLN A 93 -1.65 -11.29 30.14
N GLY A 94 -0.58 -11.02 30.90
CA GLY A 94 -0.39 -9.71 31.52
C GLY A 94 -0.31 -8.59 30.48
N ASP A 95 -0.97 -7.48 30.76
CA ASP A 95 -0.97 -6.29 29.95
C ASP A 95 0.42 -5.65 29.95
N ALA A 96 0.96 -5.43 28.74
CA ALA A 96 2.23 -4.77 28.55
C ALA A 96 2.10 -3.23 28.51
N CYS A 97 0.87 -2.71 28.47
CA CYS A 97 0.52 -1.31 28.53
C CYS A 97 -0.59 -0.98 29.55
N PRO A 98 -0.44 -1.26 30.87
CA PRO A 98 -1.52 -1.21 31.89
C PRO A 98 -2.32 0.09 32.07
N GLU A 99 -1.87 1.18 31.46
CA GLU A 99 -2.47 2.51 31.58
C GLU A 99 -3.04 3.02 30.25
N LEU A 100 -2.95 2.21 29.19
CA LEU A 100 -3.32 2.57 27.83
C LEU A 100 -4.01 1.40 27.14
N ARG A 101 -5.35 1.49 27.14
CA ARG A 101 -6.22 0.55 26.47
C ARG A 101 -5.75 0.28 25.04
N GLY A 102 -5.52 -0.98 24.73
CA GLY A 102 -5.14 -1.44 23.41
C GLY A 102 -5.87 -2.68 22.96
N THR A 103 -5.44 -3.20 21.81
CA THR A 103 -6.04 -4.36 21.15
C THR A 103 -5.01 -5.32 20.57
N SER A 104 -3.71 -5.05 20.73
CA SER A 104 -2.66 -5.97 20.29
C SER A 104 -2.78 -7.31 21.04
N ILE A 105 -2.59 -8.40 20.29
CA ILE A 105 -2.76 -9.78 20.77
C ILE A 105 -1.56 -10.69 20.46
N LEU A 106 -0.57 -10.24 19.68
CA LEU A 106 0.52 -11.09 19.21
C LEU A 106 1.87 -10.79 19.88
N ASP A 107 2.23 -9.53 20.05
CA ASP A 107 3.50 -9.13 20.65
C ASP A 107 3.33 -8.56 22.06
N ARG A 108 2.78 -7.36 22.17
CA ARG A 108 2.67 -6.56 23.37
C ARG A 108 1.19 -6.51 23.73
N LEU A 109 0.73 -7.55 24.43
CA LEU A 109 -0.69 -7.71 24.80
C LEU A 109 -1.22 -6.45 25.48
N GLY A 110 -2.43 -6.04 25.12
CA GLY A 110 -3.12 -4.86 25.66
C GLY A 110 -2.54 -3.52 25.20
N CYS A 111 -1.50 -3.53 24.36
CA CYS A 111 -1.00 -2.29 23.78
C CYS A 111 -1.79 -1.85 22.56
N ARG A 112 -1.72 -0.54 22.30
CA ARG A 112 -2.32 0.10 21.12
C ARG A 112 -1.89 -0.60 19.83
N ASP A 113 -2.88 -0.93 19.01
CA ASP A 113 -2.77 -1.51 17.68
C ASP A 113 -3.78 -0.74 16.81
N THR A 114 -3.27 0.15 15.95
CA THR A 114 -4.10 1.15 15.25
C THR A 114 -4.91 0.56 14.09
N ASP A 115 -4.42 -0.48 13.42
CA ASP A 115 -5.08 -1.08 12.26
C ASP A 115 -5.75 -2.44 12.54
N GLY A 116 -5.47 -3.03 13.70
CA GLY A 116 -6.15 -4.21 14.22
C GLY A 116 -5.63 -5.52 13.65
N ASP A 117 -4.38 -5.57 13.19
CA ASP A 117 -3.76 -6.79 12.69
C ASP A 117 -3.20 -7.71 13.78
N GLY A 118 -3.17 -7.21 15.01
CA GLY A 118 -2.74 -7.90 16.22
C GLY A 118 -1.34 -7.56 16.70
N TRP A 119 -0.55 -6.77 15.96
CA TRP A 119 0.76 -6.26 16.37
C TRP A 119 0.65 -4.85 16.94
N SER A 120 1.47 -4.55 17.95
CA SER A 120 1.40 -3.27 18.63
C SER A 120 2.10 -2.15 17.86
N ASP A 121 1.52 -0.94 17.92
CA ASP A 121 2.13 0.28 17.41
C ASP A 121 3.54 0.48 18.04
N PRO A 122 4.50 1.01 17.26
CA PRO A 122 5.84 1.28 17.73
C PRO A 122 5.84 2.41 18.76
N THR A 123 6.75 2.30 19.73
CA THR A 123 7.03 3.32 20.75
C THR A 123 8.53 3.58 20.84
N ASP A 124 8.94 4.64 21.54
CA ASP A 124 10.37 4.95 21.75
C ASP A 124 11.16 3.77 22.36
N SER A 125 10.50 2.95 23.18
CA SER A 125 11.07 1.76 23.83
C SER A 125 10.80 0.44 23.09
N TRP A 126 9.89 0.43 22.11
CA TRP A 126 9.49 -0.75 21.35
C TRP A 126 9.46 -0.38 19.87
N GLN A 127 10.63 -0.45 19.24
CA GLN A 127 10.80 -0.01 17.86
C GLN A 127 10.16 -1.00 16.87
N ALA A 128 9.73 -0.48 15.73
CA ALA A 128 9.29 -1.27 14.59
C ALA A 128 10.41 -2.11 13.98
N HIS A 129 10.05 -3.14 13.22
CA HIS A 129 10.99 -3.84 12.35
C HIS A 129 11.68 -2.85 11.39
N PRO A 130 12.98 -3.03 11.05
CA PRO A 130 13.87 -4.14 11.40
C PRO A 130 14.59 -4.01 12.74
N PHE A 131 14.43 -2.89 13.45
CA PHE A 131 15.17 -2.62 14.67
C PHE A 131 14.56 -3.24 15.93
N GLY A 132 13.24 -3.43 15.92
CA GLY A 132 12.51 -4.10 16.99
C GLY A 132 11.42 -5.03 16.46
N ALA A 133 10.43 -5.30 17.30
CA ALA A 133 9.37 -6.28 17.05
C ALA A 133 7.97 -5.64 16.95
N ALA A 134 7.88 -4.31 17.08
CA ALA A 134 6.62 -3.61 16.86
C ALA A 134 6.22 -3.63 15.39
N ASP A 135 4.98 -3.27 15.16
CA ASP A 135 4.42 -3.09 13.82
C ASP A 135 5.15 -1.98 13.04
N SER A 136 5.69 -2.32 11.86
CA SER A 136 6.29 -1.38 10.92
C SER A 136 5.29 -0.57 10.11
N PHE A 137 4.04 -1.02 10.00
CA PHE A 137 2.98 -0.37 9.26
C PHE A 137 1.72 -0.16 10.10
N PRO A 138 1.70 0.77 11.08
CA PRO A 138 0.59 1.00 12.02
C PRO A 138 -0.78 1.42 11.43
N ASN A 139 -0.92 1.45 10.11
CA ASN A 139 -2.13 1.85 9.42
C ASN A 139 -2.49 0.90 8.26
N GLU A 140 -1.81 -0.26 8.14
CA GLU A 140 -2.01 -1.22 7.06
C GLU A 140 -2.12 -2.64 7.64
N ALA A 141 -3.35 -3.06 7.93
CA ALA A 141 -3.61 -4.30 8.67
C ALA A 141 -3.17 -5.61 7.98
N LEU A 142 -2.62 -5.54 6.77
CA LEU A 142 -2.06 -6.69 6.06
C LEU A 142 -0.54 -6.77 6.18
N GLN A 143 0.12 -5.74 6.71
CA GLN A 143 1.56 -5.62 6.79
C GLN A 143 1.97 -5.22 8.20
N TRP A 144 2.99 -5.88 8.74
CA TRP A 144 3.52 -5.54 10.06
C TRP A 144 5.03 -5.63 10.18
N ARG A 145 5.68 -6.18 9.15
CA ARG A 145 7.10 -6.51 9.14
C ARG A 145 7.71 -5.94 7.88
N ASP A 146 8.82 -5.22 8.04
CA ASP A 146 9.63 -4.62 6.98
C ASP A 146 11.11 -5.01 7.20
N SER A 147 11.57 -6.07 6.53
CA SER A 147 12.85 -6.71 6.87
C SER A 147 14.11 -5.97 6.46
N ASP A 148 14.06 -5.20 5.39
CA ASP A 148 15.18 -4.41 4.91
C ASP A 148 14.98 -2.89 5.11
N GLY A 149 13.81 -2.48 5.59
CA GLY A 149 13.52 -1.11 6.02
C GLY A 149 13.23 -0.17 4.86
N ASP A 150 12.71 -0.67 3.75
CA ASP A 150 12.47 0.10 2.53
C ASP A 150 11.06 0.70 2.43
N GLY A 151 10.17 0.34 3.37
CA GLY A 151 8.78 0.79 3.41
C GLY A 151 7.81 -0.10 2.63
N PHE A 152 8.22 -1.29 2.22
CA PHE A 152 7.35 -2.37 1.78
C PHE A 152 7.41 -3.53 2.79
N GLY A 153 6.27 -4.16 3.01
CA GLY A 153 6.12 -5.16 4.04
C GLY A 153 6.24 -6.58 3.52
N ASP A 154 6.91 -7.44 4.29
CA ASP A 154 7.26 -8.81 3.93
C ASP A 154 6.04 -9.72 3.65
N VAL A 155 4.83 -9.34 4.07
CA VAL A 155 3.65 -10.17 3.85
C VAL A 155 3.28 -10.11 2.37
N ALA A 156 3.14 -11.26 1.72
CA ALA A 156 2.90 -11.34 0.27
C ALA A 156 1.48 -10.85 -0.18
N LEU A 157 0.72 -10.19 0.69
CA LEU A 157 -0.66 -9.74 0.46
C LEU A 157 -0.78 -8.24 0.73
N GLY A 158 -1.77 -7.60 0.11
CA GLY A 158 -2.00 -6.17 0.29
C GLY A 158 -1.22 -5.31 -0.71
N SER A 159 -1.45 -4.00 -0.62
CA SER A 159 -0.91 -3.00 -1.56
C SER A 159 0.50 -2.54 -1.25
N MET A 160 1.03 -2.86 -0.07
CA MET A 160 2.39 -2.53 0.35
C MET A 160 3.25 -3.78 0.52
N ARG A 161 3.01 -4.83 -0.27
CA ARG A 161 3.81 -6.06 -0.18
C ARG A 161 5.21 -5.83 -0.75
N ASP A 162 6.17 -6.54 -0.20
CA ASP A 162 7.52 -6.65 -0.70
C ASP A 162 7.73 -8.02 -1.36
N ASP A 163 8.04 -7.98 -2.65
CA ASP A 163 8.38 -9.15 -3.46
C ASP A 163 9.89 -9.52 -3.32
N CYS A 164 10.71 -8.63 -2.71
CA CYS A 164 12.13 -8.80 -2.38
C CYS A 164 12.49 -8.51 -0.88
N PRO A 165 11.95 -9.26 0.12
CA PRO A 165 12.05 -8.97 1.58
C PRO A 165 13.43 -8.89 2.26
N SER A 166 14.52 -8.96 1.49
CA SER A 166 15.88 -8.93 2.00
C SER A 166 16.77 -7.93 1.27
N GLU A 167 16.22 -7.23 0.28
CA GLU A 167 16.93 -6.31 -0.60
C GLU A 167 16.11 -5.04 -0.79
N ALA A 168 16.43 -4.02 0.01
CA ALA A 168 15.72 -2.75 -0.02
C ALA A 168 15.60 -2.18 -1.44
N GLY A 169 14.37 -1.81 -1.80
CA GLY A 169 14.00 -1.32 -3.11
C GLY A 169 12.85 -0.32 -3.10
N ASP A 170 12.55 0.25 -4.26
CA ASP A 170 11.46 1.21 -4.43
C ASP A 170 10.63 0.97 -5.69
N SER A 171 10.82 -0.19 -6.34
CA SER A 171 9.98 -0.60 -7.47
C SER A 171 8.53 -0.78 -7.05
N VAL A 172 7.58 -0.43 -7.94
CA VAL A 172 6.14 -0.44 -7.65
C VAL A 172 5.27 -1.01 -8.77
N ARG A 173 5.80 -1.23 -9.98
CA ARG A 173 5.00 -1.56 -11.17
C ARG A 173 4.90 -3.05 -11.46
N ASP A 174 6.02 -3.76 -11.41
CA ASP A 174 6.08 -5.21 -11.61
C ASP A 174 6.23 -5.94 -10.27
N LEU A 175 7.47 -6.01 -9.78
CA LEU A 175 7.80 -6.47 -8.44
C LEU A 175 7.81 -5.23 -7.55
N GLN A 176 7.24 -5.36 -6.37
CA GLN A 176 7.14 -4.27 -5.41
C GLN A 176 8.22 -4.44 -4.33
N GLY A 177 8.89 -3.37 -3.89
CA GLY A 177 9.97 -3.43 -2.89
C GLY A 177 11.28 -4.04 -3.41
N CYS A 178 11.47 -4.14 -4.73
CA CYS A 178 12.71 -4.63 -5.32
C CYS A 178 13.61 -3.49 -5.80
N PRO A 179 14.93 -3.72 -5.95
CA PRO A 179 15.85 -2.70 -6.44
C PRO A 179 15.42 -2.09 -7.80
N ASP A 180 15.31 -0.76 -7.84
CA ASP A 180 15.13 0.05 -9.06
C ASP A 180 16.21 1.13 -9.10
N ALA A 181 17.32 0.84 -9.78
CA ALA A 181 18.46 1.74 -9.80
C ALA A 181 18.22 3.04 -10.59
N ASN A 182 17.17 3.08 -11.43
CA ASN A 182 16.92 4.19 -12.35
C ASN A 182 15.67 5.03 -11.97
N GLY A 183 14.87 4.56 -11.01
CA GLY A 183 13.68 5.23 -10.50
C GLY A 183 12.54 5.34 -11.51
N ASP A 184 12.45 4.42 -12.47
CA ASP A 184 11.36 4.38 -13.47
C ASP A 184 10.11 3.62 -12.97
N GLY A 185 10.20 3.07 -11.76
CA GLY A 185 9.16 2.34 -11.05
C GLY A 185 9.12 0.85 -11.37
N TRP A 186 9.96 0.36 -12.28
CA TRP A 186 10.13 -1.06 -12.59
C TRP A 186 11.39 -1.61 -11.93
N SER A 187 11.35 -2.88 -11.54
CA SER A 187 12.52 -3.55 -10.98
C SER A 187 13.67 -3.66 -12.00
N ASP A 188 14.91 -3.68 -11.50
CA ASP A 188 16.12 -3.89 -12.32
C ASP A 188 16.03 -5.21 -13.13
N ASP A 189 15.40 -6.24 -12.56
CA ASP A 189 15.17 -7.55 -13.17
C ASP A 189 14.20 -7.51 -14.38
N TYR A 190 13.25 -6.55 -14.38
CA TYR A 190 12.39 -6.33 -15.54
C TYR A 190 13.19 -5.89 -16.77
N GLY A 191 14.17 -5.01 -16.52
CA GLY A 191 15.14 -4.49 -17.49
C GLY A 191 14.66 -3.24 -18.24
N GLY A 192 15.56 -2.26 -18.38
CA GLY A 192 15.23 -0.91 -18.86
C GLY A 192 14.63 -0.80 -20.28
N LEU A 193 14.96 -1.69 -21.22
CA LEU A 193 14.31 -1.66 -22.54
C LEU A 193 12.84 -2.12 -22.47
N LYS A 194 12.55 -3.14 -21.65
CA LYS A 194 11.17 -3.60 -21.47
C LYS A 194 10.37 -2.55 -20.73
N ALA A 195 10.94 -1.96 -19.68
CA ALA A 195 10.36 -0.84 -18.94
C ALA A 195 10.06 0.34 -19.89
N ALA A 196 11.02 0.76 -20.71
CA ALA A 196 10.83 1.86 -21.65
C ALA A 196 9.71 1.61 -22.68
N ILE A 197 9.54 0.36 -23.14
CA ILE A 197 8.44 -0.03 -24.04
C ILE A 197 7.11 -0.04 -23.29
N ALA A 198 7.08 -0.52 -22.05
CA ALA A 198 5.87 -0.52 -21.23
C ALA A 198 5.41 0.92 -20.91
N ILE A 199 6.34 1.79 -20.47
CA ILE A 199 6.09 3.21 -20.21
C ILE A 199 5.62 3.92 -21.48
N LEU A 200 6.22 3.62 -22.64
CA LEU A 200 5.79 4.17 -23.93
C LEU A 200 4.30 3.90 -24.21
N GLY A 201 3.78 2.75 -23.78
CA GLY A 201 2.39 2.37 -23.94
C GLY A 201 1.43 3.09 -22.99
N GLU A 202 1.90 3.50 -21.81
CA GLU A 202 1.09 4.15 -20.77
C GLU A 202 1.20 5.68 -20.83
N ASP A 203 2.42 6.21 -20.76
CA ASP A 203 2.75 7.61 -20.96
C ASP A 203 3.91 7.75 -21.96
N PRO A 204 3.61 7.97 -23.25
CA PRO A 204 4.64 8.13 -24.26
C PRO A 204 5.59 9.31 -23.95
N ALA A 205 5.12 10.38 -23.30
CA ALA A 205 5.98 11.53 -23.02
C ALA A 205 7.05 11.23 -21.96
N ALA A 206 6.79 10.26 -21.08
CA ALA A 206 7.70 9.84 -20.01
C ALA A 206 8.78 8.85 -20.48
N SER A 207 8.53 8.10 -21.56
CA SER A 207 9.52 7.14 -22.08
C SER A 207 10.58 7.83 -22.93
N TRP A 208 11.87 7.63 -22.61
CA TRP A 208 12.98 8.13 -23.45
C TRP A 208 12.95 7.57 -24.89
N LEU A 209 12.29 6.42 -25.10
CA LEU A 209 12.16 5.77 -26.39
C LEU A 209 11.33 6.61 -27.38
N THR A 210 10.39 7.44 -26.92
CA THR A 210 9.63 8.32 -27.83
C THR A 210 10.52 9.34 -28.50
N TYR A 211 11.38 10.00 -27.74
CA TYR A 211 12.28 11.01 -28.27
C TYR A 211 13.30 10.40 -29.23
N LEU A 212 13.72 9.15 -29.00
CA LEU A 212 14.56 8.43 -29.94
C LEU A 212 13.82 8.18 -31.27
N ILE A 213 12.57 7.71 -31.23
CA ILE A 213 11.77 7.45 -32.43
C ILE A 213 11.52 8.75 -33.22
N ILE A 214 11.15 9.83 -32.54
CA ILE A 214 10.94 11.14 -33.15
C ILE A 214 12.25 11.69 -33.74
N GLY A 215 13.36 11.55 -33.01
CA GLY A 215 14.68 11.97 -33.44
C GLY A 215 15.15 11.23 -34.70
N PHE A 216 15.01 9.91 -34.75
CA PHE A 216 15.30 9.13 -35.95
C PHE A 216 14.39 9.49 -37.12
N GLY A 217 13.09 9.71 -36.88
CA GLY A 217 12.17 10.19 -37.90
C GLY A 217 12.61 11.51 -38.52
N PHE A 218 13.08 12.46 -37.69
CA PHE A 218 13.61 13.74 -38.17
C PHE A 218 14.90 13.58 -38.97
N ILE A 219 15.84 12.76 -38.48
CA ILE A 219 17.12 12.50 -39.17
C ILE A 219 16.89 11.82 -40.52
N ILE A 220 16.02 10.80 -40.58
CA ILE A 220 15.67 10.11 -41.83
C ILE A 220 14.96 11.08 -42.79
N GLY A 221 14.04 11.90 -42.28
CA GLY A 221 13.37 12.93 -43.08
C GLY A 221 14.36 13.94 -43.67
N ALA A 222 15.32 14.40 -42.88
CA ALA A 222 16.37 15.33 -43.34
C ALA A 222 17.32 14.67 -44.35
N LEU A 223 17.69 13.41 -44.15
CA LEU A 223 18.52 12.65 -45.10
C LEU A 223 17.81 12.41 -46.42
N LEU A 224 16.52 12.03 -46.40
CA LEU A 224 15.71 11.89 -47.61
C LEU A 224 15.57 13.23 -48.34
N ALA A 225 15.36 14.33 -47.62
CA ALA A 225 15.31 15.66 -48.22
C ALA A 225 16.65 16.06 -48.87
N LEU A 226 17.79 15.73 -48.23
CA LEU A 226 19.12 15.93 -48.79
C LEU A 226 19.35 15.09 -50.05
N LEU A 227 18.96 13.81 -50.06
CA LEU A 227 19.07 12.95 -51.25
C LEU A 227 18.20 13.46 -52.41
N VAL A 228 16.97 13.90 -52.14
CA VAL A 228 16.09 14.52 -53.15
C VAL A 228 16.71 15.82 -53.67
N LYS A 229 17.35 16.63 -52.81
CA LYS A 229 18.03 17.84 -53.24
C LYS A 229 19.22 17.54 -54.14
N MET A 230 20.06 16.57 -53.77
CA MET A 230 21.23 16.17 -54.56
C MET A 230 20.83 15.60 -55.94
N SER A 231 19.79 14.76 -56.00
CA SER A 231 19.28 14.26 -57.30
C SER A 231 18.70 15.36 -58.18
N ARG A 232 18.05 16.39 -57.60
CA ARG A 232 17.62 17.58 -58.37
C ARG A 232 18.79 18.41 -58.90
N GLU A 233 19.91 18.47 -58.20
CA GLU A 233 21.11 19.18 -58.69
C GLU A 233 21.80 18.42 -59.84
N GLU A 234 21.78 17.07 -59.82
CA GLU A 234 22.26 16.25 -60.95
C GLU A 234 21.39 16.40 -62.22
N ASP A 235 20.06 16.47 -62.09
CA ASP A 235 19.15 16.70 -63.24
C ASP A 235 19.38 18.08 -63.90
N VAL A 236 19.71 19.12 -63.12
CA VAL A 236 19.98 20.46 -63.65
C VAL A 236 21.34 20.52 -64.37
N LEU A 237 22.37 19.87 -63.83
CA LEU A 237 23.68 19.78 -64.48
C LEU A 237 23.64 18.96 -65.77
N THR A 238 22.84 17.88 -65.81
CA THR A 238 22.65 17.08 -67.02
C THR A 238 21.85 17.82 -68.10
N GLU A 239 20.84 18.64 -67.76
CA GLU A 239 20.16 19.49 -68.75
C GLU A 239 21.06 20.61 -69.30
N GLU A 240 21.90 21.25 -68.48
CA GLU A 240 22.85 22.28 -68.96
C GLU A 240 23.93 21.69 -69.89
N GLU A 241 24.50 20.52 -69.54
CA GLU A 241 25.44 19.83 -70.45
C GLU A 241 24.76 19.33 -71.74
N LEU A 242 23.47 18.94 -71.69
CA LEU A 242 22.71 18.57 -72.88
C LEU A 242 22.43 19.78 -73.79
N PHE A 243 22.19 20.96 -73.21
CA PHE A 243 21.93 22.20 -73.95
C PHE A 243 23.19 22.79 -74.59
N GLU A 244 24.36 22.65 -73.97
CA GLU A 244 25.62 23.16 -74.54
C GLU A 244 26.16 22.27 -75.68
N SER A 245 25.70 21.02 -75.79
CA SER A 245 26.07 20.09 -76.87
C SER A 245 25.34 20.32 -78.21
N LYS A 246 24.35 21.20 -78.27
CA LYS A 246 23.52 21.39 -79.48
C LYS A 246 23.99 22.60 -80.32
N GLN A 247 25.05 22.41 -81.10
CA GLN A 247 25.41 23.32 -82.19
C GLN A 247 24.31 23.34 -83.29
N PRO A 248 24.08 24.49 -83.96
CA PRO A 248 23.02 24.62 -84.97
C PRO A 248 23.39 23.83 -86.22
N ALA A 249 22.58 22.83 -86.56
CA ALA A 249 22.71 22.11 -87.81
C ALA A 249 22.26 23.02 -88.98
N ASP A 250 23.18 23.16 -89.93
CA ASP A 250 23.12 23.93 -91.16
C ASP A 250 21.91 23.54 -92.04
N PHE A 251 21.05 24.51 -92.34
CA PHE A 251 19.79 24.36 -93.07
C PHE A 251 20.01 24.51 -94.59
N GLU A 252 20.97 23.80 -95.17
CA GLU A 252 21.25 23.93 -96.60
C GLU A 252 21.60 22.62 -97.30
N THR A 253 21.00 21.48 -96.89
CA THR A 253 21.20 20.19 -97.61
C THR A 253 20.01 19.22 -97.60
N LEU A 254 18.76 19.70 -97.65
CA LEU A 254 17.62 18.80 -97.93
C LEU A 254 16.65 19.39 -98.96
N THR A 255 17.17 19.54 -100.19
CA THR A 255 16.31 19.58 -101.37
C THR A 255 15.94 18.15 -101.79
N GLN A 256 14.63 17.93 -101.87
CA GLN A 256 13.92 17.20 -102.93
C GLN A 256 13.29 15.83 -102.61
N GLU A 257 11.94 15.86 -102.69
CA GLU A 257 10.95 14.78 -102.94
C GLU A 257 10.70 13.75 -101.82
N ASN A 258 9.48 13.39 -101.42
CA ASN A 258 8.23 13.25 -102.18
C ASN A 258 7.02 13.22 -101.20
N ILE A 259 5.89 13.83 -101.56
CA ILE A 259 4.64 13.83 -100.77
C ILE A 259 3.72 12.72 -101.30
N PRO A 260 3.05 11.95 -100.42
CA PRO A 260 1.69 11.51 -100.70
C PRO A 260 0.71 12.06 -99.66
N SER A 261 -0.39 12.60 -100.17
CA SER A 261 -1.53 13.11 -99.43
C SER A 261 -2.37 11.98 -98.83
N GLU A 262 -2.72 12.07 -97.55
CA GLU A 262 -3.92 11.44 -97.01
C GLU A 262 -4.64 12.40 -96.05
N GLY A 263 -5.97 12.30 -96.08
CA GLY A 263 -6.90 13.39 -95.80
C GLY A 263 -6.99 13.86 -94.35
N MET A 264 -7.24 15.16 -94.20
CA MET A 264 -7.78 15.74 -92.98
C MET A 264 -9.20 15.19 -92.72
N ILE A 265 -9.46 14.77 -91.49
CA ILE A 265 -10.76 14.27 -91.03
C ILE A 265 -11.68 15.49 -90.76
N PRO A 266 -12.94 15.53 -91.24
CA PRO A 266 -13.85 16.66 -91.05
C PRO A 266 -14.28 16.88 -89.60
N LEU A 267 -14.56 18.15 -89.25
CA LEU A 267 -14.83 18.66 -87.90
C LEU A 267 -16.15 18.18 -87.23
N GLU A 268 -16.88 17.23 -87.84
CA GLU A 268 -18.17 16.72 -87.36
C GLU A 268 -18.09 15.46 -86.47
N GLN A 269 -16.89 14.99 -86.12
CA GLN A 269 -16.69 13.81 -85.26
C GLN A 269 -16.06 14.11 -83.88
N LEU A 270 -16.23 15.32 -83.37
CA LEU A 270 -15.83 15.66 -82.00
C LEU A 270 -16.93 15.27 -81.00
N PRO A 271 -16.64 14.47 -79.95
CA PRO A 271 -17.61 14.15 -78.90
C PRO A 271 -17.90 15.37 -78.00
N PRO A 272 -19.14 15.55 -77.51
CA PRO A 272 -19.53 16.73 -76.73
C PRO A 272 -19.01 16.73 -75.29
N LEU A 273 -18.66 17.93 -74.81
CA LEU A 273 -18.19 18.24 -73.45
C LEU A 273 -19.32 18.10 -72.40
N PRO A 274 -19.07 17.52 -71.21
CA PRO A 274 -20.06 17.50 -70.12
C PRO A 274 -20.20 18.89 -69.47
N LEU A 275 -21.45 19.34 -69.31
CA LEU A 275 -21.82 20.59 -68.61
C LEU A 275 -22.02 20.36 -67.10
N PRO A 276 -21.76 21.38 -66.26
CA PRO A 276 -21.82 21.30 -64.81
C PRO A 276 -23.26 21.38 -64.29
N GLN A 277 -23.64 20.50 -63.37
CA GLN A 277 -24.92 20.58 -62.66
C GLN A 277 -24.75 21.23 -61.28
N GLN A 278 -25.72 22.09 -60.98
CA GLN A 278 -25.76 23.06 -59.91
C GLN A 278 -26.27 22.47 -58.58
N ASP A 279 -25.94 23.24 -57.55
CA ASP A 279 -26.00 23.00 -56.12
C ASP A 279 -27.35 23.37 -55.45
N LEU A 280 -27.58 22.74 -54.26
CA LEU A 280 -28.35 23.17 -53.04
C LEU A 280 -29.88 22.87 -52.93
N PRO A 281 -30.50 22.94 -51.72
CA PRO A 281 -30.13 22.39 -50.38
C PRO A 281 -31.34 21.87 -49.51
N GLY A 282 -31.08 21.38 -48.28
CA GLY A 282 -32.01 21.21 -47.13
C GLY A 282 -32.59 19.78 -46.97
N GLY A 283 -32.67 19.10 -45.81
CA GLY A 283 -32.91 19.40 -44.38
C GLY A 283 -33.96 18.37 -43.90
N GLU A 284 -33.77 17.50 -42.89
CA GLU A 284 -34.19 17.57 -41.46
C GLU A 284 -34.09 16.12 -40.90
N MET A 285 -33.44 15.85 -39.75
CA MET A 285 -33.92 15.74 -38.35
C MET A 285 -34.79 14.51 -37.95
N ASN A 286 -34.44 13.93 -36.78
CA ASN A 286 -35.12 12.95 -35.90
C ASN A 286 -34.86 11.46 -36.25
N GLU A 287 -34.56 10.52 -35.33
CA GLU A 287 -34.68 10.38 -33.86
C GLU A 287 -33.37 9.88 -33.21
#